data_AF-A0A6C7E9Z5-F1
#
_entry.id   AF-A0A6C7E9Z5-F1
#
_cell.length_a   1.000
_cell.length_b   1.000
_cell.length_c   1.000
_cell.angle_alpha   90.00
_cell.angle_beta   90.00
_cell.angle_gamma   90.00
#
_symmetry.space_group_name_H-M   'P 1'
#
loop_
_entity.id
_entity.type
_entity.pdbx_description
1 polymer ?
#
loop_
_entity_poly.entity_id
_entity_poly.type
_entity_poly.pdbx_seq_one_letter_code
_entity_poly.pdbx_strand_id
1 'polypeptide(L)'
;MSDDYGNRWRAAARAAAFVPYEPVGDTIDGIWPSGFGGPPEATGHLAMDARRDGADLSVDTIATPSHGDPNVRRSMLVHDLLGRRVLDQSKIELPYSITVESDDRDISVSGRPTTFTGVRTAGSSRWIGEATVDGLLIRIELDGAVDFELRPCTDPNALAPGPPGQMVSDTE
;
A
#
# COMPACT_ATOMS: atom_id res chain seq x y z
N MET A 1 -5.88 -12.17 18.53
CA MET A 1 -4.55 -12.10 17.87
C MET A 1 -4.34 -10.79 17.09
N SER A 2 -5.38 -9.99 16.81
CA SER A 2 -5.28 -8.67 16.13
C SER A 2 -4.78 -7.53 17.03
N ASP A 3 -5.09 -7.56 18.33
CA ASP A 3 -4.77 -6.45 19.24
C ASP A 3 -3.26 -6.27 19.47
N ASP A 4 -2.48 -7.36 19.42
CA ASP A 4 -1.03 -7.30 19.51
C ASP A 4 -0.41 -6.69 18.24
N TYR A 5 -0.96 -7.00 17.07
CA TYR A 5 -0.46 -6.49 15.81
C TYR A 5 -0.64 -4.97 15.68
N GLY A 6 -1.86 -4.47 15.89
CA GLY A 6 -2.13 -3.03 15.81
C GLY A 6 -1.32 -2.22 16.83
N ASN A 7 -1.13 -2.75 18.03
CA ASN A 7 -0.30 -2.10 19.06
C ASN A 7 1.18 -2.09 18.70
N ARG A 8 1.72 -3.18 18.12
CA ARG A 8 3.10 -3.24 17.64
C ARG A 8 3.34 -2.28 16.48
N TRP A 9 2.42 -2.22 15.53
CA TRP A 9 2.52 -1.26 14.42
C TRP A 9 2.47 0.18 14.92
N ARG A 10 1.56 0.52 15.86
CA ARG A 10 1.51 1.87 16.45
C ARG A 10 2.78 2.20 17.23
N ALA A 11 3.35 1.22 17.94
CA ALA A 11 4.64 1.39 18.62
C ALA A 11 5.77 1.66 17.63
N ALA A 12 5.76 0.98 16.48
CA ALA A 12 6.69 1.22 15.41
C ALA A 12 6.53 2.59 14.75
N ALA A 13 5.30 2.99 14.43
CA ALA A 13 4.99 4.31 13.89
C ALA A 13 5.47 5.45 14.81
N ARG A 14 5.41 5.25 16.14
CA ARG A 14 5.97 6.20 17.11
C ARG A 14 7.49 6.21 17.18
N ALA A 15 8.13 5.08 16.89
CA ALA A 15 9.60 4.94 16.94
C ALA A 15 10.29 5.26 15.61
N ALA A 16 9.53 5.26 14.50
CA ALA A 16 10.03 5.52 13.17
C ALA A 16 10.61 6.94 13.05
N ALA A 17 11.70 7.08 12.29
CA ALA A 17 12.31 8.37 11.99
C ALA A 17 11.55 9.16 10.89
N PHE A 18 10.36 8.70 10.51
CA PHE A 18 9.54 9.24 9.44
C PHE A 18 8.06 9.12 9.78
N VAL A 19 7.22 9.90 9.10
CA VAL A 19 5.76 9.86 9.24
C VAL A 19 5.18 9.05 8.08
N PRO A 20 4.37 8.00 8.35
CA PRO A 20 3.71 7.24 7.29
C PRO A 20 2.60 8.07 6.64
N TYR A 21 2.33 7.81 5.36
CA TYR A 21 1.22 8.40 4.63
C TYR A 21 -0.03 7.52 4.71
N GLU A 22 -1.18 8.15 4.91
CA GLU A 22 -2.49 7.51 4.90
C GLU A 22 -3.31 7.98 3.69
N PRO A 23 -4.11 7.09 3.07
CA PRO A 23 -5.04 7.48 2.03
C PRO A 23 -6.30 8.11 2.65
N VAL A 24 -6.72 9.26 2.13
CA VAL A 24 -7.95 9.92 2.55
C VAL A 24 -8.79 10.36 1.39
N GLY A 25 -10.07 10.50 1.66
CA GLY A 25 -11.08 10.94 0.71
C GLY A 25 -12.44 10.77 1.35
N ASP A 26 -13.46 11.39 0.77
CA ASP A 26 -14.85 11.35 1.27
C ASP A 26 -15.46 9.94 1.32
N THR A 27 -14.67 8.96 0.90
CA THR A 27 -15.13 7.67 0.47
C THR A 27 -14.25 6.54 0.95
N ILE A 28 -13.27 6.82 1.79
CA ILE A 28 -12.46 5.78 2.42
C ILE A 28 -13.23 5.31 3.67
N ASP A 29 -13.71 4.06 3.66
CA ASP A 29 -14.60 3.52 4.71
C ASP A 29 -13.85 2.99 5.95
N GLY A 30 -12.53 3.17 5.98
CA GLY A 30 -11.67 2.77 7.08
C GLY A 30 -10.22 2.61 6.62
N ILE A 31 -9.31 2.91 7.53
CA ILE A 31 -7.87 2.75 7.34
C ILE A 31 -7.36 1.94 8.53
N TRP A 32 -6.56 0.92 8.27
CA TRP A 32 -5.95 0.12 9.31
C TRP A 32 -4.46 -0.13 9.04
N PRO A 33 -3.68 -0.38 10.10
CA PRO A 33 -2.28 -0.79 9.97
C PRO A 33 -2.10 -2.00 9.07
N SER A 34 -1.11 -1.95 8.18
CA SER A 34 -0.65 -3.10 7.41
C SER A 34 0.88 -3.09 7.25
N GLY A 35 1.46 -4.25 6.90
CA GLY A 35 2.92 -4.43 6.83
C GLY A 35 3.65 -4.19 8.16
N PHE A 36 4.89 -4.67 8.30
CA PHE A 36 5.85 -4.14 9.28
C PHE A 36 7.23 -4.79 9.09
N GLY A 37 8.28 -3.97 8.94
CA GLY A 37 9.60 -4.41 8.48
C GLY A 37 10.65 -4.77 9.53
N GLY A 38 10.32 -4.87 10.83
CA GLY A 38 11.33 -5.20 11.84
C GLY A 38 10.90 -4.86 13.27
N PRO A 39 11.79 -4.74 14.26
CA PRO A 39 11.48 -4.11 15.54
C PRO A 39 11.39 -2.58 15.41
N PRO A 40 10.79 -1.85 16.39
CA PRO A 40 10.52 -0.41 16.32
C PRO A 40 11.73 0.45 15.90
N GLU A 41 12.92 0.13 16.39
CA GLU A 41 14.20 0.80 16.10
C GLU A 41 14.78 0.53 14.70
N ALA A 42 14.26 -0.46 13.99
CA ALA A 42 14.68 -0.85 12.63
C ALA A 42 13.53 -0.71 11.62
N THR A 43 12.48 0.04 11.96
CA THR A 43 11.31 0.26 11.11
C THR A 43 11.75 0.93 9.81
N GLY A 44 11.90 0.16 8.74
CA GLY A 44 12.25 0.64 7.41
C GLY A 44 11.04 0.97 6.54
N HIS A 45 9.85 0.48 6.90
CA HIS A 45 8.62 0.78 6.19
C HIS A 45 7.39 0.54 7.05
N LEU A 46 6.30 1.25 6.74
CA LEU A 46 5.00 1.20 7.40
C LEU A 46 3.93 1.29 6.33
N ALA A 47 3.05 0.29 6.27
CA ALA A 47 1.93 0.29 5.35
C ALA A 47 0.60 0.54 6.06
N MET A 48 -0.37 1.01 5.29
CA MET A 48 -1.77 1.14 5.69
C MET A 48 -2.63 0.64 4.56
N ASP A 49 -3.66 -0.13 4.92
CA ASP A 49 -4.65 -0.59 3.97
C ASP A 49 -5.96 0.16 4.20
N ALA A 50 -6.69 0.35 3.10
CA ALA A 50 -8.01 0.93 3.06
C ALA A 50 -8.88 0.16 2.06
N ARG A 51 -10.20 0.17 2.28
CA ARG A 51 -11.18 -0.41 1.36
C ARG A 51 -12.32 0.57 1.10
N ARG A 52 -12.85 0.52 -0.11
CA ARG A 52 -14.07 1.22 -0.52
C ARG A 52 -14.74 0.51 -1.69
N ASP A 53 -16.07 0.35 -1.70
CA ASP A 53 -16.85 -0.06 -2.89
C ASP A 53 -16.28 -1.30 -3.64
N GLY A 54 -15.65 -2.21 -2.89
CA GLY A 54 -14.99 -3.40 -3.45
C GLY A 54 -13.59 -3.17 -4.02
N ALA A 55 -13.05 -1.95 -3.93
CA ALA A 55 -11.66 -1.63 -4.20
C ALA A 55 -10.78 -1.77 -2.95
N ASP A 56 -9.61 -2.35 -3.13
CA ASP A 56 -8.58 -2.52 -2.11
C ASP A 56 -7.40 -1.60 -2.40
N LEU A 57 -6.98 -0.82 -1.41
CA LEU A 57 -5.89 0.15 -1.50
C LEU A 57 -4.88 -0.15 -0.40
N SER A 58 -3.61 -0.27 -0.76
CA SER A 58 -2.49 -0.38 0.17
C SER A 58 -1.49 0.74 -0.12
N VAL A 59 -1.11 1.48 0.93
CA VAL A 59 -0.12 2.56 0.86
C VAL A 59 1.03 2.19 1.77
N ASP A 60 2.20 1.91 1.20
CA ASP A 60 3.42 1.60 1.93
C ASP A 60 4.37 2.80 1.91
N THR A 61 4.70 3.31 3.09
CA THR A 61 5.68 4.38 3.27
C THR A 61 7.00 3.78 3.70
N ILE A 62 7.99 3.88 2.83
CA ILE A 62 9.30 3.25 3.01
C ILE A 62 10.31 4.36 3.32
N ALA A 63 10.94 4.27 4.49
CA ALA A 63 12.16 5.02 4.77
C ALA A 63 13.21 4.56 3.78
N THR A 64 13.55 5.41 2.83
CA THR A 64 14.45 5.06 1.75
C THR A 64 15.81 4.63 2.32
N PRO A 65 16.25 3.35 2.24
CA PRO A 65 17.66 3.10 2.31
C PRO A 65 18.26 3.67 1.01
N SER A 66 19.33 4.45 1.14
CA SER A 66 20.15 5.01 0.06
C SER A 66 19.96 4.33 -1.31
N HIS A 67 19.18 4.98 -2.18
CA HIS A 67 19.07 4.79 -3.63
C HIS A 67 19.23 3.36 -4.18
N GLY A 68 18.21 2.51 -4.02
CA GLY A 68 18.07 1.35 -4.92
C GLY A 68 17.91 1.82 -6.38
N ASP A 69 18.42 1.05 -7.35
CA ASP A 69 18.27 1.35 -8.78
C ASP A 69 16.77 1.40 -9.17
N PRO A 70 16.26 2.50 -9.75
CA PRO A 70 14.87 2.62 -10.18
C PRO A 70 14.41 1.48 -11.10
N ASN A 71 15.29 0.93 -11.93
CA ASN A 71 14.99 -0.19 -12.81
C ASN A 71 14.77 -1.49 -12.03
N VAL A 72 15.54 -1.69 -10.96
CA VAL A 72 15.36 -2.84 -10.06
C VAL A 72 14.03 -2.73 -9.33
N ARG A 73 13.70 -1.55 -8.80
CA ARG A 73 12.40 -1.34 -8.13
C ARG A 73 11.24 -1.57 -9.07
N ARG A 74 11.29 -0.98 -10.28
CA ARG A 74 10.28 -1.23 -11.32
C ARG A 74 10.15 -2.71 -11.66
N SER A 75 11.26 -3.45 -11.74
CA SER A 75 11.24 -4.90 -11.97
C SER A 75 10.55 -5.65 -10.81
N MET A 76 10.75 -5.22 -9.57
CA MET A 76 10.05 -5.77 -8.41
C MET A 76 8.54 -5.46 -8.44
N LEU A 77 8.13 -4.24 -8.84
CA LEU A 77 6.71 -3.91 -9.00
C LEU A 77 6.04 -4.83 -10.03
N VAL A 78 6.70 -5.05 -11.18
CA VAL A 78 6.20 -5.96 -12.21
C VAL A 78 6.13 -7.40 -11.68
N HIS A 79 7.15 -7.85 -10.96
CA HIS A 79 7.15 -9.18 -10.35
C HIS A 79 5.97 -9.37 -9.39
N ASP A 80 5.72 -8.42 -8.50
CA ASP A 80 4.63 -8.50 -7.52
C ASP A 80 3.26 -8.50 -8.20
N LEU A 81 3.08 -7.65 -9.21
CA LEU A 81 1.87 -7.59 -10.03
C LEU A 81 1.60 -8.92 -10.75
N LEU A 82 2.63 -9.50 -11.37
CA LEU A 82 2.53 -10.77 -12.10
C LEU A 82 2.27 -11.95 -11.15
N GLY A 83 2.99 -12.01 -10.03
CA GLY A 83 2.83 -13.07 -9.03
C GLY A 83 1.39 -13.13 -8.53
N ARG A 84 0.82 -11.97 -8.21
CA ARG A 84 -0.58 -11.85 -7.81
C ARG A 84 -1.56 -12.21 -8.91
N ARG A 85 -1.35 -11.73 -10.14
CA ARG A 85 -2.19 -12.08 -11.30
C ARG A 85 -2.26 -13.59 -11.52
N VAL A 86 -1.14 -14.30 -11.35
CA VAL A 86 -1.07 -15.76 -11.48
C VAL A 86 -1.82 -16.45 -10.34
N LEU A 87 -1.70 -15.95 -9.10
CA LEU A 87 -2.41 -16.51 -7.94
C LEU A 87 -3.92 -16.29 -7.97
N ASP A 88 -4.39 -15.17 -8.54
CA ASP A 88 -5.82 -14.85 -8.66
C ASP A 88 -6.54 -15.72 -9.71
N GLN A 89 -5.79 -16.42 -10.57
CA GLN A 89 -6.38 -17.27 -11.60
C GLN A 89 -6.60 -18.69 -11.11
N SER A 90 -7.87 -19.10 -11.06
CA SER A 90 -8.26 -20.47 -10.71
C SER A 90 -7.80 -21.51 -11.74
N LYS A 91 -7.59 -21.11 -13.00
CA LYS A 91 -7.05 -21.95 -14.08
C LYS A 91 -6.22 -21.11 -15.04
N ILE A 92 -5.09 -21.64 -15.47
CA ILE A 92 -4.20 -21.05 -16.47
C ILE A 92 -4.18 -22.00 -17.68
N GLU A 93 -4.67 -21.51 -18.82
CA GLU A 93 -4.65 -22.25 -20.08
C GLU A 93 -3.46 -21.80 -20.94
N LEU A 94 -2.75 -22.77 -21.53
CA LEU A 94 -1.51 -22.51 -22.28
C LEU A 94 -1.74 -22.56 -23.81
N PRO A 95 -1.06 -21.70 -24.61
CA PRO A 95 -0.08 -20.71 -24.18
C PRO A 95 -0.74 -19.51 -23.48
N TYR A 96 -0.15 -19.10 -22.36
CA TYR A 96 -0.63 -17.97 -21.56
C TYR A 96 0.31 -16.78 -21.73
N SER A 97 -0.26 -15.59 -21.90
CA SER A 97 0.51 -14.35 -21.99
C SER A 97 -0.12 -13.29 -21.10
N ILE A 98 0.73 -12.53 -20.41
CA ILE A 98 0.31 -11.36 -19.64
C ILE A 98 0.95 -10.15 -20.31
N THR A 99 0.14 -9.17 -20.70
CA THR A 99 0.63 -7.88 -21.16
C THR A 99 0.69 -6.93 -19.98
N VAL A 100 1.87 -6.36 -19.74
CA VAL A 100 2.10 -5.33 -18.72
C VAL A 100 2.22 -3.99 -19.42
N GLU A 101 1.49 -3.00 -18.91
CA GLU A 101 1.42 -1.66 -19.46
C GLU A 101 1.99 -0.67 -18.44
N SER A 102 2.70 0.35 -18.93
CA SER A 102 3.02 1.52 -18.10
C SER A 102 1.73 2.29 -17.86
N ASP A 103 1.53 2.74 -16.63
CA ASP A 103 0.34 3.46 -16.23
C ASP A 103 0.74 4.43 -15.11
N ASP A 104 1.20 5.61 -15.49
CA ASP A 104 1.58 6.65 -14.53
C ASP A 104 0.33 7.43 -14.11
N ARG A 105 0.18 7.70 -12.82
CA ARG A 105 -1.00 8.35 -12.26
C ARG A 105 -0.62 9.54 -11.40
N ASP A 106 -1.32 10.66 -11.58
CA ASP A 106 -1.19 11.81 -10.70
C ASP A 106 -2.12 11.62 -9.50
N ILE A 107 -1.51 11.61 -8.30
CA ILE A 107 -2.22 11.47 -7.03
C ILE A 107 -1.84 12.68 -6.18
N SER A 108 -2.85 13.29 -5.54
CA SER A 108 -2.62 14.41 -4.62
C SER A 108 -1.90 13.90 -3.38
N VAL A 109 -0.79 14.53 -3.00
CA VAL A 109 -0.07 14.28 -1.76
C VAL A 109 0.03 15.59 -1.01
N SER A 110 -0.65 15.70 0.12
CA SER A 110 -0.79 16.94 0.92
C SER A 110 -1.26 18.13 0.06
N GLY A 111 -2.23 17.91 -0.82
CA GLY A 111 -2.78 18.93 -1.72
C GLY A 111 -1.89 19.27 -2.93
N ARG A 112 -0.80 18.54 -3.17
CA ARG A 112 0.10 18.74 -4.32
C ARG A 112 0.01 17.57 -5.29
N PRO A 113 -0.21 17.79 -6.59
CA PRO A 113 -0.18 16.70 -7.56
C PRO A 113 1.22 16.09 -7.61
N THR A 114 1.29 14.77 -7.46
CA THR A 114 2.52 13.97 -7.52
C THR A 114 2.32 12.83 -8.49
N THR A 115 3.23 12.70 -9.47
CA THR A 115 3.18 11.61 -10.45
C THR A 115 3.79 10.34 -9.86
N PHE A 116 2.97 9.30 -9.75
CA PHE A 116 3.40 7.95 -9.40
C PHE A 116 3.74 7.19 -10.68
N THR A 117 4.99 6.72 -10.77
CA THR A 117 5.41 5.85 -11.87
C THR A 117 4.84 4.45 -11.63
N GLY A 118 4.01 3.98 -12.54
CA GLY A 118 3.17 2.80 -12.27
C GLY A 118 3.10 1.80 -13.40
N VAL A 119 2.59 0.61 -13.04
CA VAL A 119 2.35 -0.50 -13.96
C VAL A 119 1.03 -1.18 -13.65
N ARG A 120 0.38 -1.70 -14.69
CA ARG A 120 -0.80 -2.57 -14.57
C ARG A 120 -0.77 -3.68 -15.61
N THR A 121 -1.58 -4.72 -15.39
CA THR A 121 -1.81 -5.72 -16.44
C THR A 121 -2.96 -5.26 -17.35
N ALA A 122 -2.83 -5.50 -18.65
CA ALA A 122 -3.87 -5.15 -19.61
C ALA A 122 -5.19 -5.86 -19.24
N GLY A 123 -6.29 -5.09 -19.18
CA GLY A 123 -7.61 -5.61 -18.80
C GLY A 123 -7.82 -5.90 -17.31
N SER A 124 -6.89 -5.51 -16.43
CA SER A 124 -7.05 -5.55 -14.97
C SER A 124 -7.23 -4.15 -14.40
N SER A 125 -8.03 -4.05 -13.33
CA SER A 125 -8.13 -2.88 -12.46
C SER A 125 -6.93 -2.72 -11.53
N ARG A 126 -6.11 -3.78 -11.38
CA ARG A 126 -4.98 -3.79 -10.45
C ARG A 126 -3.81 -2.99 -11.00
N TRP A 127 -3.32 -2.08 -10.18
CA TRP A 127 -2.27 -1.14 -10.48
C TRP A 127 -1.31 -1.06 -9.29
N ILE A 128 -0.02 -0.92 -9.58
CA ILE A 128 1.01 -0.65 -8.57
C ILE A 128 1.88 0.50 -9.06
N GLY A 129 2.14 1.48 -8.21
CA GLY A 129 3.01 2.61 -8.55
C GLY A 129 3.81 3.14 -7.38
N GLU A 130 4.87 3.87 -7.69
CA GLU A 130 5.75 4.49 -6.69
C GLU A 130 6.06 5.95 -6.99
N ALA A 131 6.26 6.74 -5.95
CA ALA A 131 6.78 8.11 -6.03
C ALA A 131 7.70 8.42 -4.84
N THR A 132 8.66 9.31 -5.05
CA THR A 132 9.46 9.86 -3.94
C THR A 132 8.83 11.16 -3.45
N VAL A 133 8.46 11.22 -2.17
CA VAL A 133 7.85 12.38 -1.51
C VAL A 133 8.64 12.67 -0.25
N ASP A 134 9.17 13.89 -0.12
CA ASP A 134 9.93 14.35 1.06
C ASP A 134 11.05 13.39 1.51
N GLY A 135 11.71 12.73 0.55
CA GLY A 135 12.80 11.77 0.82
C GLY A 135 12.34 10.35 1.18
N LEU A 136 11.03 10.11 1.22
CA LEU A 136 10.41 8.80 1.44
C LEU A 136 9.94 8.21 0.11
N LEU A 137 10.04 6.89 -0.02
CA LEU A 137 9.42 6.18 -1.13
C LEU A 137 8.01 5.78 -0.71
N ILE A 138 7.03 6.24 -1.47
CA ILE A 138 5.63 5.86 -1.29
C ILE A 138 5.29 4.87 -2.39
N ARG A 139 4.91 3.65 -2.00
CA ARG A 139 4.39 2.63 -2.91
C ARG A 139 2.90 2.49 -2.69
N ILE A 140 2.14 2.48 -3.77
CA ILE A 140 0.70 2.30 -3.75
C ILE A 140 0.36 1.05 -4.53
N GLU A 141 -0.48 0.21 -3.95
CA GLU A 141 -1.13 -0.89 -4.63
C GLU A 141 -2.62 -0.65 -4.60
N LEU A 142 -3.24 -0.69 -5.77
CA LEU A 142 -4.67 -0.45 -5.92
C LEU A 142 -5.27 -1.59 -6.72
N ASP A 143 -6.35 -2.17 -6.22
CA ASP A 143 -7.21 -3.06 -6.98
C ASP A 143 -8.61 -2.47 -7.03
N GLY A 144 -9.00 -1.96 -8.20
CA GLY A 144 -10.28 -1.27 -8.40
C GLY A 144 -10.09 0.20 -8.77
N ALA A 145 -11.17 0.96 -8.71
CA ALA A 145 -11.17 2.40 -8.96
C ALA A 145 -11.66 3.14 -7.72
N VAL A 146 -10.80 4.01 -7.18
CA VAL A 146 -11.12 4.86 -6.03
C VAL A 146 -10.37 6.18 -6.16
N ASP A 147 -11.07 7.28 -5.88
CA ASP A 147 -10.46 8.59 -5.74
C ASP A 147 -9.98 8.77 -4.30
N PHE A 148 -8.73 9.19 -4.14
CA PHE A 148 -8.13 9.47 -2.85
C PHE A 148 -6.99 10.47 -3.01
N GLU A 149 -6.60 11.06 -1.90
CA GLU A 149 -5.34 11.77 -1.74
C GLU A 149 -4.53 11.11 -0.63
N LEU A 150 -3.23 11.39 -0.58
CA LEU A 150 -2.38 10.99 0.52
C LEU A 150 -2.09 12.16 1.43
N ARG A 151 -2.12 11.92 2.74
CA ARG A 151 -1.64 12.87 3.74
C ARG A 151 -0.77 12.18 4.78
N PRO A 152 0.13 12.91 5.47
CA PRO A 152 0.84 12.37 6.61
C PRO A 152 -0.15 11.92 7.69
N CYS A 153 0.02 10.71 8.20
CA CYS A 153 -0.77 10.20 9.32
C CYS A 153 -0.26 10.82 10.62
N THR A 154 -0.98 11.83 11.11
CA THR A 154 -0.58 12.57 12.32
C THR A 154 -1.01 11.89 13.62
N ASP A 155 -1.98 10.97 13.58
CA ASP A 155 -2.41 10.18 14.73
C ASP A 155 -2.56 8.68 14.41
N PRO A 156 -1.44 7.92 14.45
CA PRO A 156 -1.44 6.47 14.31
C PRO A 156 -2.40 5.72 15.26
N ASN A 157 -2.79 6.32 16.40
CA ASN A 157 -3.66 5.66 17.36
C ASN A 157 -5.13 5.71 16.98
N ALA A 158 -5.51 6.64 16.10
CA ALA A 158 -6.87 6.78 15.59
C ALA A 158 -7.23 5.72 14.53
N LEU A 159 -6.24 5.02 13.97
CA LEU A 159 -6.47 3.97 12.98
C LEU A 159 -7.24 2.79 13.58
N ALA A 160 -8.14 2.23 12.77
CA ALA A 160 -8.84 1.00 13.12
C ALA A 160 -7.84 -0.15 13.32
N PRO A 161 -8.10 -1.11 14.23
CA PRO A 161 -7.16 -2.20 14.50
C PRO A 161 -7.06 -3.22 13.36
N GLY A 162 -8.00 -3.20 12.40
CA GLY A 162 -8.06 -4.13 11.28
C GLY A 162 -9.21 -3.82 10.32
N PRO A 163 -9.40 -4.63 9.27
CA PRO A 163 -10.40 -4.41 8.24
C PRO A 163 -11.83 -4.48 8.79
N PRO A 164 -12.77 -3.67 8.26
CA PRO A 164 -14.18 -3.72 8.65
C PRO A 164 -14.79 -5.10 8.37
N GLY A 165 -15.59 -5.61 9.31
CA GLY A 165 -16.30 -6.89 9.17
C GLY A 165 -15.55 -8.13 9.68
N GLN A 166 -14.27 -8.01 10.09
CA GLN A 166 -13.65 -9.02 10.95
C GLN A 166 -14.06 -8.76 12.41
N MET A 167 -15.21 -9.30 12.82
CA MET A 167 -15.48 -9.44 14.25
C MET A 167 -14.44 -10.40 14.84
N VAL A 168 -13.71 -9.92 15.83
CA VAL A 168 -12.88 -10.74 16.71
C VAL A 168 -13.82 -11.80 17.29
N SER A 169 -13.64 -13.07 16.91
CA SER A 169 -14.18 -14.14 17.73
C SER A 169 -13.38 -14.10 19.02
N ASP A 170 -13.97 -13.52 20.06
CA ASP A 170 -13.53 -13.73 21.43
C ASP A 170 -13.72 -15.22 21.73
N THR A 171 -12.68 -16.01 21.44
CA THR A 171 -12.61 -17.37 21.94
C THR A 171 -12.04 -17.28 23.35
N GLU A 172 -12.94 -17.43 24.33
CA GLU A 172 -12.67 -17.65 25.75
C GLU A 172 -11.66 -18.78 26.00
#